data_AF-A0A699I2F5-F1
#
_entry.id   AF-A0A699I2F5-F1
#
_cell.length_a   1.000
_cell.length_b   1.000
_cell.length_c   1.000
_cell.angle_alpha   90.00
_cell.angle_beta   90.00
_cell.angle_gamma   90.00
#
_symmetry.space_group_name_H-M   'P 1'
#
loop_
_entity.id
_entity.type
_entity.pdbx_description
1 polymer ?
#
loop_
_entity_poly.entity_id
_entity_poly.type
_entity_poly.pdbx_seq_one_letter_code
_entity_poly.pdbx_strand_id
1 'polypeptide(L)'
;MPLEMGSFDVIIDMDCNNGHESQLNSIPCTKTQGYLLKGCPIFLAHVTTKEAKDKSKEKRPKDVPIVQDFLEVFLEDLPGIPPTRQVELQINLVPGAAPVARAPYRLAPSEMKELSDQLKELADK
;
A
#
# COMPACT_ATOMS: atom_id res chain seq x y z
N MET A 1 4.55 -0.31 7.97
CA MET A 1 3.26 -0.56 8.65
C MET A 1 2.27 -1.13 7.65
N PRO A 2 1.64 -2.27 7.89
CA PRO A 2 0.49 -2.71 7.08
C PRO A 2 -0.65 -1.71 7.28
N LEU A 3 -1.28 -1.26 6.19
CA LEU A 3 -2.55 -0.55 6.27
C LEU A 3 -3.62 -1.57 6.70
N GLU A 4 -4.14 -1.41 7.91
CA GLU A 4 -5.38 -2.07 8.34
C GLU A 4 -6.51 -1.58 7.41
N MET A 5 -6.94 -2.42 6.48
CA MET A 5 -8.12 -2.16 5.67
C MET A 5 -9.34 -2.28 6.60
N GLY A 6 -9.86 -1.14 7.05
CA GLY A 6 -11.07 -1.03 7.88
C GLY A 6 -12.35 -1.46 7.14
N SER A 7 -13.51 -1.24 7.75
CA SER A 7 -14.80 -1.51 7.12
C SER A 7 -15.21 -0.40 6.16
N PHE A 8 -15.89 -0.76 5.06
CA PHE A 8 -16.39 0.20 4.07
C PHE A 8 -17.70 -0.27 3.43
N ASP A 9 -18.50 0.69 2.98
CA ASP A 9 -19.76 0.42 2.28
C ASP A 9 -19.54 0.36 0.76
N VAL A 10 -20.20 -0.60 0.12
CA VAL A 10 -20.20 -0.79 -1.34
C VAL A 10 -21.64 -0.81 -1.85
N ILE A 11 -21.89 -0.07 -2.94
CA ILE A 11 -23.17 -0.11 -3.66
C ILE A 11 -23.05 -1.17 -4.75
N ILE A 12 -23.96 -2.14 -4.74
CA ILE A 12 -23.99 -3.27 -5.67
C ILE A 12 -25.30 -3.25 -6.44
N ASP A 13 -25.21 -3.46 -7.74
CA ASP A 13 -26.35 -3.63 -8.63
C ASP A 13 -26.38 -5.07 -9.17
N MET A 14 -27.60 -5.55 -9.36
CA MET A 14 -27.87 -6.86 -9.96
C MET A 14 -28.39 -6.60 -11.38
N ASP A 15 -27.58 -6.93 -12.38
CA ASP A 15 -27.90 -6.62 -13.78
C ASP A 15 -29.21 -7.33 -14.19
N CYS A 16 -30.26 -6.55 -14.44
CA CYS A 16 -31.57 -7.07 -14.83
C CYS A 16 -31.69 -7.37 -16.34
N ASN A 17 -30.64 -7.11 -17.10
CA ASN A 17 -30.71 -6.98 -18.56
C ASN A 17 -30.29 -8.23 -19.34
N ASN A 18 -29.83 -9.30 -18.70
CA ASN A 18 -29.42 -10.53 -19.39
C ASN A 18 -30.26 -11.71 -18.91
N GLY A 19 -30.93 -12.40 -19.85
CA GLY A 19 -31.73 -13.60 -19.61
C GLY A 19 -30.93 -14.85 -19.20
N HIS A 20 -29.67 -14.68 -18.77
CA HIS A 20 -28.77 -15.74 -18.32
C HIS A 20 -27.82 -15.15 -17.26
N GLU A 21 -27.77 -15.79 -16.09
CA GLU A 21 -26.97 -15.48 -14.88
C GLU A 21 -26.98 -14.02 -14.39
N SER A 22 -27.56 -13.83 -13.20
CA SER A 22 -27.50 -12.56 -12.47
C SER A 22 -26.08 -12.26 -12.00
N GLN A 23 -25.41 -11.29 -12.62
CA GLN A 23 -24.09 -10.82 -12.21
C GLN A 23 -24.22 -9.65 -11.23
N LEU A 24 -23.38 -9.64 -10.20
CA LEU A 24 -23.29 -8.56 -9.21
C LEU A 24 -22.16 -7.62 -9.60
N ASN A 25 -22.48 -6.34 -9.79
CA ASN A 25 -21.53 -5.32 -10.20
C ASN A 25 -21.42 -4.23 -9.14
N SER A 26 -20.20 -3.85 -8.76
CA SER A 26 -19.99 -2.69 -7.88
C SER A 26 -20.21 -1.41 -8.67
N ILE A 27 -21.07 -0.52 -8.18
CA ILE A 27 -21.43 0.72 -8.86
C ILE A 27 -20.85 1.95 -8.12
N PRO A 28 -20.28 2.92 -8.85
CA PRO A 28 -19.94 4.22 -8.28
C PRO A 28 -21.18 4.95 -7.73
N CYS A 29 -21.08 5.55 -6.55
CA CYS A 29 -22.19 6.28 -5.92
C CYS A 29 -22.86 7.32 -6.84
N THR A 30 -22.09 7.97 -7.71
CA THR A 30 -22.60 8.95 -8.69
C THR A 30 -23.57 8.35 -9.71
N LYS A 31 -23.51 7.04 -9.97
CA LYS A 31 -24.37 6.35 -10.93
C LYS A 31 -25.61 5.74 -10.29
N THR A 32 -25.66 5.59 -8.97
CA THR A 32 -26.75 4.91 -8.24
C THR A 32 -28.14 5.46 -8.57
N GLN A 33 -28.28 6.78 -8.72
CA GLN A 33 -29.56 7.41 -9.09
C GLN A 33 -30.06 6.97 -10.47
N GLY A 34 -29.15 6.81 -11.44
CA GLY A 34 -29.51 6.36 -12.79
C GLY A 34 -30.03 4.92 -12.81
N TYR A 35 -29.53 4.06 -11.92
CA TYR A 35 -29.98 2.67 -11.78
C TYR A 35 -31.31 2.57 -11.02
N LEU A 36 -31.53 3.41 -10.00
CA LEU A 36 -32.82 3.52 -9.30
C LEU A 36 -33.95 3.91 -10.24
N LEU A 37 -33.73 4.90 -11.11
CA LEU A 37 -34.73 5.35 -12.08
C LEU A 37 -35.06 4.31 -13.15
N LYS A 38 -34.14 3.39 -13.44
CA LYS A 38 -34.35 2.25 -14.35
C LYS A 38 -35.12 1.10 -13.70
N GLY A 39 -35.38 1.17 -12.38
CA GLY A 39 -36.03 0.09 -11.63
C GLY A 39 -35.11 -1.10 -11.35
N CYS A 40 -33.79 -0.93 -11.45
CA CYS A 40 -32.84 -1.98 -11.12
C CYS A 40 -32.74 -2.15 -9.59
N PRO A 41 -32.73 -3.39 -9.06
CA PRO A 41 -32.49 -3.66 -7.66
C PRO A 41 -31.06 -3.28 -7.26
N ILE A 42 -30.95 -2.34 -6.32
CA ILE A 42 -29.66 -1.90 -5.76
C ILE A 42 -29.59 -2.34 -4.30
N PHE A 43 -28.43 -2.84 -3.90
CA PHE A 43 -28.13 -3.27 -2.55
C PHE A 43 -26.96 -2.46 -1.98
N LEU A 44 -27.06 -2.11 -0.70
CA LEU A 44 -25.95 -1.56 0.07
C LEU A 44 -25.31 -2.70 0.87
N ALA A 45 -24.04 -2.97 0.60
CA ALA A 45 -23.27 -4.00 1.28
C ALA A 45 -22.22 -3.35 2.19
N HIS A 46 -22.31 -3.59 3.49
CA HIS A 46 -21.28 -3.20 4.43
C HIS A 46 -20.23 -4.31 4.50
N VAL A 47 -19.03 -4.03 3.99
CA VAL A 47 -17.90 -4.95 3.99
C VAL A 47 -17.12 -4.74 5.27
N THR A 48 -17.09 -5.78 6.11
CA THR A 48 -16.20 -5.83 7.27
C THR A 48 -15.14 -6.88 7.05
N THR A 49 -13.89 -6.51 7.33
CA THR A 49 -12.87 -7.49 7.60
C THR A 49 -13.26 -8.15 8.92
N LYS A 50 -13.71 -9.41 8.85
CA LYS A 50 -13.73 -10.22 10.07
C LYS A 50 -12.27 -10.41 10.42
N GLU A 51 -11.85 -9.82 11.52
CA GLU A 51 -10.75 -10.38 12.29
C GLU A 51 -11.18 -11.80 12.64
N ALA A 52 -10.88 -12.75 11.76
CA ALA A 52 -10.88 -14.13 12.16
C ALA A 52 -9.86 -14.17 13.29
N LYS A 53 -10.33 -14.35 14.52
CA LYS A 53 -9.53 -14.97 15.60
C LYS A 53 -9.19 -16.41 15.22
N ASP A 54 -8.87 -16.65 13.96
CA ASP A 54 -8.17 -17.83 13.57
C ASP A 54 -6.75 -17.58 14.06
N LYS A 55 -6.37 -18.33 15.10
CA LYS A 55 -4.98 -18.39 15.56
C LYS A 55 -4.07 -19.04 14.51
N SER A 56 -4.52 -19.17 13.25
CA SER A 56 -3.65 -19.31 12.11
C SER A 56 -2.77 -18.08 12.07
N LYS A 57 -1.53 -18.26 12.55
CA LYS A 57 -0.38 -17.37 12.43
C LYS A 57 -0.63 -16.37 11.32
N GLU A 58 -0.74 -15.09 11.67
CA GLU A 58 -0.59 -13.96 10.75
C GLU A 58 0.36 -14.40 9.64
N LYS A 59 -0.15 -14.55 8.40
CA LYS A 59 0.60 -15.17 7.30
C LYS A 59 1.90 -14.41 7.17
N ARG A 60 2.98 -14.96 7.72
CA ARG A 60 4.26 -14.28 7.74
C ARG A 60 4.75 -14.29 6.30
N PRO A 61 5.55 -13.30 5.88
CA PRO A 61 6.22 -13.38 4.58
C PRO A 61 6.90 -14.74 4.38
N LYS A 62 7.39 -15.34 5.47
CA LYS A 62 7.97 -16.69 5.59
C LYS A 62 7.02 -17.83 5.18
N ASP A 63 5.72 -17.63 5.07
CA ASP A 63 4.75 -18.65 4.65
C ASP A 63 4.60 -18.72 3.12
N VAL A 64 5.19 -17.76 2.39
CA VAL A 64 5.26 -17.78 0.93
C VAL A 64 6.47 -18.63 0.52
N PRO A 65 6.28 -19.73 -0.27
CA PRO A 65 7.37 -20.64 -0.61
C PRO A 65 8.61 -19.94 -1.19
N ILE A 66 8.41 -18.96 -2.08
CA ILE A 66 9.50 -18.20 -2.68
C ILE A 66 10.27 -17.34 -1.68
N VAL A 67 9.65 -16.89 -0.59
CA VAL A 67 10.31 -16.07 0.43
C VAL A 67 11.18 -16.94 1.34
N GLN A 68 10.81 -18.20 1.56
CA GLN A 68 11.62 -19.17 2.32
C GLN A 68 12.97 -19.43 1.64
N ASP A 69 12.99 -19.45 0.32
CA ASP A 69 14.22 -19.67 -0.45
C ASP A 69 15.17 -18.46 -0.40
N PHE A 70 14.68 -17.26 -0.03
CA PHE A 70 15.43 -16.00 -0.03
C PHE A 70 15.27 -15.21 1.28
N LEU A 71 15.29 -15.88 2.43
CA LEU A 71 15.14 -15.22 3.74
C LEU A 71 16.19 -14.14 4.02
N GLU A 72 17.38 -14.25 3.42
CA GLU A 72 18.46 -13.24 3.52
C GLU A 72 18.15 -11.94 2.75
N VAL A 73 17.25 -11.99 1.76
CA VAL A 73 16.79 -10.82 0.99
C VAL A 73 15.56 -10.18 1.64
N PHE A 74 14.72 -11.00 2.28
CA PHE A 74 13.47 -10.57 2.94
C PHE A 74 13.62 -10.52 4.46
N LEU A 75 14.69 -9.88 4.93
CA LEU A 75 14.90 -9.64 6.35
C LEU A 75 13.84 -8.68 6.89
N GLU A 76 13.48 -8.86 8.16
CA GLU A 76 12.55 -7.97 8.88
C GLU A 76 13.16 -6.57 9.06
N ASP A 77 14.50 -6.48 9.12
CA ASP A 77 15.27 -5.24 9.16
C ASP A 77 16.25 -5.14 7.98
N LEU A 78 16.46 -3.93 7.44
CA LEU A 78 17.46 -3.70 6.40
C LEU A 78 18.88 -3.95 6.94
N PRO A 79 19.76 -4.65 6.18
CA PRO A 79 21.11 -5.04 6.60
C PRO A 79 22.12 -3.87 6.68
N GLY A 80 21.64 -2.62 6.77
CA GLY A 80 22.44 -1.41 6.81
C GLY A 80 22.95 -0.98 5.43
N ILE A 81 24.16 -0.44 5.39
CA ILE A 81 24.82 0.00 4.16
C ILE A 81 25.12 -1.22 3.28
N PRO A 82 24.83 -1.18 1.97
CA PRO A 82 25.17 -2.28 1.08
C PRO A 82 26.68 -2.61 1.17
N PRO A 83 27.07 -3.89 1.19
CA PRO A 83 28.47 -4.29 1.21
C PRO A 83 29.26 -3.61 0.09
N THR A 84 30.55 -3.41 0.31
CA THR A 84 31.46 -2.86 -0.71
C THR A 84 31.29 -3.63 -2.01
N ARG A 85 30.71 -2.97 -3.01
CA ARG A 85 30.54 -3.55 -4.34
C ARG A 85 31.89 -3.53 -5.05
N GLN A 86 32.13 -4.52 -5.92
CA GLN A 86 33.32 -4.53 -6.77
C GLN A 86 33.36 -3.34 -7.75
N VAL A 87 32.20 -2.73 -8.01
CA VAL A 87 32.05 -1.57 -8.90
C VAL A 87 31.72 -0.34 -8.08
N GLU A 88 32.53 0.71 -8.23
CA GLU A 88 32.28 2.02 -7.66
C GLU A 88 31.18 2.76 -8.44
N LEU A 89 30.16 3.24 -7.74
CA LEU A 89 29.12 4.08 -8.35
C LEU A 89 29.61 5.53 -8.42
N GLN A 90 30.01 5.97 -9.61
CA GLN A 90 30.44 7.34 -9.83
C GLN A 90 29.27 8.20 -10.34
N ILE A 91 29.05 9.34 -9.68
CA ILE A 91 28.07 10.34 -10.14
C ILE A 91 28.79 11.29 -11.09
N ASN A 92 28.67 11.04 -12.39
CA ASN A 92 29.23 11.90 -13.42
C ASN A 92 28.34 13.13 -13.62
N LEU A 93 28.91 14.31 -13.39
CA LEU A 93 28.23 15.57 -13.67
C LEU A 93 28.40 15.94 -15.15
N VAL A 94 27.35 16.49 -15.75
CA VAL A 94 27.47 17.14 -17.06
C VAL A 94 28.42 18.33 -16.92
N PRO A 95 29.38 18.54 -17.84
CA PRO A 95 30.28 19.70 -17.79
C PRO A 95 29.50 21.00 -17.66
N GLY A 96 29.83 21.81 -16.65
CA GLY A 96 29.13 23.06 -16.34
C GLY A 96 27.93 22.94 -15.39
N ALA A 97 27.59 21.74 -14.90
CA ALA A 97 26.57 21.57 -13.86
C ALA A 97 27.03 22.22 -12.54
N ALA A 98 26.20 23.12 -12.00
CA ALA A 98 26.44 23.76 -10.71
C ALA A 98 25.70 23.00 -9.59
N PRO A 99 26.27 22.93 -8.36
CA PRO A 99 25.56 22.38 -7.21
C PRO A 99 24.26 23.15 -6.93
N VAL A 100 23.20 22.41 -6.59
CA VAL A 100 21.91 23.01 -6.23
C VAL A 100 21.80 23.04 -4.71
N ALA A 101 21.76 24.24 -4.14
CA ALA A 101 21.40 24.45 -2.74
C ALA A 101 19.96 25.00 -2.66
N ARG A 102 19.10 24.33 -1.89
CA ARG A 102 17.72 24.78 -1.62
C ARG A 102 17.47 24.75 -0.12
N ALA A 103 16.68 25.70 0.36
CA ALA A 103 16.22 25.68 1.74
C ALA A 103 15.33 24.45 1.98
N PRO A 104 15.43 23.78 3.14
CA PRO A 104 14.49 22.72 3.51
C PRO A 104 13.05 23.24 3.56
N TYR A 105 12.10 22.34 3.31
CA TYR A 105 10.69 22.65 3.50
C TYR A 105 10.37 22.83 4.98
N ARG A 106 9.34 23.62 5.28
CA ARG A 106 8.83 23.74 6.65
C ARG A 106 8.06 22.48 7.00
N LEU A 107 8.46 21.83 8.07
CA LEU A 107 7.81 20.66 8.64
C LEU A 107 7.10 21.04 9.94
N ALA A 108 5.96 20.40 10.23
CA ALA A 108 5.34 20.50 11.54
C ALA A 108 6.22 19.83 12.62
N PRO A 109 6.07 20.17 13.92
CA PRO A 109 6.88 19.57 14.97
C PRO A 109 6.83 18.03 15.02
N SER A 110 5.68 17.42 14.69
CA SER A 110 5.53 15.96 14.63
C SER A 110 6.33 15.32 13.49
N GLU A 111 6.27 15.91 12.30
CA GLU A 111 7.01 15.45 11.12
C GLU A 111 8.52 15.62 11.32
N MET A 112 8.92 16.71 11.96
CA MET A 112 10.33 16.94 12.26
C MET A 112 10.87 15.93 13.27
N LYS A 113 10.07 15.54 14.27
CA LYS A 113 10.44 14.48 15.20
C LYS A 113 10.59 13.15 14.48
N GLU A 114 9.61 12.77 13.66
CA GLU A 114 9.65 11.52 12.90
C GLU A 114 10.88 11.45 11.97
N LEU A 115 11.16 12.51 11.22
CA LEU A 115 12.34 12.58 10.36
C LEU A 115 13.64 12.49 11.17
N SER A 116 13.71 13.12 12.35
CA SER A 116 14.87 13.00 13.23
C SER A 116 15.07 11.56 13.73
N ASP A 117 13.98 10.88 14.10
CA ASP A 117 14.02 9.50 14.57
C ASP A 117 14.50 8.55 13.45
N GLN A 118 13.99 8.74 12.21
CA GLN A 118 14.43 7.99 11.02
C GLN A 118 15.90 8.21 10.67
N LEU A 119 16.37 9.46 10.73
CA LEU A 119 17.78 9.78 10.47
C LEU A 119 18.71 9.14 11.51
N LYS A 120 18.27 9.08 12.78
CA LYS A 120 19.01 8.41 13.84
C LYS A 120 19.08 6.90 13.61
N GLU A 121 17.94 6.28 13.29
CA GLU A 121 17.90 4.85 12.95
C GLU A 121 18.84 4.53 11.78
N LEU A 122 18.88 5.38 10.75
CA LEU A 122 19.76 5.19 9.60
C LEU A 122 21.25 5.36 9.95
N ALA A 123 21.59 6.27 10.87
CA ALA A 123 22.98 6.51 11.28
C ALA A 123 23.54 5.42 12.21
N ASP A 124 22.66 4.78 12.99
CA ASP A 124 23.00 3.68 13.89
C ASP A 124 23.12 2.32 13.14
N LYS A 125 22.69 2.26 11.87
CA LYS A 125 22.78 1.10 10.96
C LYS A 125 24.08 1.11 10.15
#